data_AF-A0A7X8R6M6-F1
#
_entry.id   AF-A0A7X8R6M6-F1
#
_cell.length_a   1.000
_cell.length_b   1.000
_cell.length_c   1.000
_cell.angle_alpha   90.00
_cell.angle_beta   90.00
_cell.angle_gamma   90.00
#
_symmetry.space_group_name_H-M   'P 1'
#
loop_
_entity.id
_entity.type
_entity.pdbx_description
1 polymer ?
#
loop_
_entity_poly.entity_id
_entity_poly.type
_entity_poly.pdbx_seq_one_letter_code
_entity_poly.pdbx_strand_id
1 'polypeptide(L)'
;MLFNSVAFLLFFPSVVIIYFALPHRLRWLWLLAASLFFYMYWKVCYGFLLLTTAAVDYLAGRGMGRTGSVAVRKGLLCFSLISNLGILFFFKYYNFFSQVLRDGLQRLQVTCPLPVSQFILPVGISFYTFQSLSYTIDVYRGLI
;
A
#
# COMPACT_ATOMS: atom_id res chain seq x y z
N MET A 1 -9.20 5.72 -10.75
CA MET A 1 -10.11 6.77 -11.26
C MET A 1 -9.91 8.00 -10.36
N LEU A 2 -9.96 9.23 -10.88
CA LEU A 2 -9.88 10.42 -10.01
C LEU A 2 -11.25 10.68 -9.35
N PHE A 3 -11.26 11.18 -8.11
CA PHE A 3 -12.51 11.46 -7.39
C PHE A 3 -13.38 12.53 -8.07
N ASN A 4 -12.76 13.50 -8.74
CA ASN A 4 -13.43 14.56 -9.48
C ASN A 4 -13.70 14.20 -10.96
N SER A 5 -13.77 12.91 -11.30
CA SER A 5 -14.01 12.46 -12.68
C SER A 5 -15.42 11.94 -12.90
N VAL A 6 -15.95 12.11 -14.12
CA VAL A 6 -17.23 11.52 -14.56
C VAL A 6 -17.23 9.99 -14.37
N ALA A 7 -16.08 9.36 -14.60
CA ALA A 7 -15.92 7.93 -14.40
C ALA A 7 -16.20 7.53 -12.93
N PHE A 8 -15.70 8.28 -11.95
CA PHE A 8 -15.99 8.03 -10.54
C PHE A 8 -17.47 8.34 -10.18
N LEU A 9 -18.03 9.39 -10.77
CA LEU A 9 -19.44 9.76 -10.61
C LEU A 9 -20.40 8.65 -11.04
N LEU A 10 -20.05 7.88 -12.08
CA LEU A 10 -20.84 6.71 -12.51
C LEU A 10 -20.50 5.46 -11.70
N PHE A 11 -19.23 5.25 -11.40
CA PHE A 11 -18.74 4.07 -10.67
C PHE A 11 -19.32 3.97 -9.26
N PHE A 12 -19.28 5.06 -8.47
CA PHE A 12 -19.68 5.01 -7.07
C PHE A 12 -21.17 4.67 -6.87
N PRO A 13 -22.14 5.33 -7.54
CA PRO A 13 -23.55 4.93 -7.46
C PRO A 13 -23.78 3.50 -7.92
N SER A 14 -23.10 3.05 -8.98
CA SER A 14 -23.21 1.67 -9.46
C SER A 14 -22.78 0.67 -8.38
N VAL A 15 -21.67 0.95 -7.69
CA VAL A 15 -21.17 0.12 -6.58
C VAL A 15 -22.17 0.05 -5.44
N VAL A 16 -22.76 1.19 -5.08
CA VAL A 16 -23.77 1.30 -4.01
C VAL A 16 -25.06 0.56 -4.36
N ILE A 17 -25.57 0.75 -5.58
CA ILE A 17 -26.79 0.06 -6.05
C ILE A 17 -26.59 -1.47 -6.02
N ILE A 18 -25.46 -1.95 -6.56
CA ILE A 18 -25.14 -3.38 -6.55
C ILE A 18 -24.94 -3.90 -5.12
N TYR A 19 -24.30 -3.11 -4.24
CA TYR A 19 -24.13 -3.48 -2.83
C TYR A 19 -25.46 -3.75 -2.13
N PHE A 20 -26.48 -2.91 -2.37
CA PHE A 20 -27.80 -3.11 -1.77
C PHE A 20 -28.61 -4.21 -2.46
N ALA A 21 -28.40 -4.45 -3.75
CA ALA A 21 -29.03 -5.55 -4.49
C ALA A 21 -28.47 -6.93 -4.14
N LEU A 22 -27.21 -7.02 -3.70
CA LEU A 22 -26.57 -8.29 -3.37
C LEU A 22 -26.97 -8.85 -1.99
N PRO A 23 -27.02 -10.19 -1.84
CA PRO A 23 -27.25 -10.84 -0.56
C PRO A 23 -26.10 -10.55 0.40
N HIS A 24 -26.41 -10.47 1.70
CA HIS A 24 -25.47 -10.05 2.75
C HIS A 24 -24.12 -10.81 2.70
N ARG A 25 -24.13 -12.10 2.35
CA ARG A 25 -22.91 -12.93 2.25
C ARG A 25 -21.92 -12.48 1.16
N LEU A 26 -22.40 -11.85 0.09
CA LEU A 26 -21.59 -11.42 -1.05
C LEU A 26 -21.17 -9.95 -0.99
N ARG A 27 -21.76 -9.17 -0.07
CA ARG A 27 -21.49 -7.73 0.04
C ARG A 27 -20.02 -7.39 0.28
N TRP A 28 -19.36 -8.13 1.17
CA TRP A 28 -17.94 -7.88 1.46
C TRP A 28 -17.03 -8.23 0.27
N LEU A 29 -17.34 -9.30 -0.48
CA LEU A 29 -16.63 -9.66 -1.71
C LEU A 29 -16.80 -8.59 -2.78
N TRP A 30 -18.02 -8.09 -2.94
CA TRP A 30 -18.31 -7.00 -3.87
C TRP A 30 -17.54 -5.73 -3.51
N LEU A 31 -17.56 -5.32 -2.25
CA LEU A 31 -16.81 -4.15 -1.79
C LEU A 31 -15.30 -4.33 -1.98
N LEU A 32 -14.78 -5.53 -1.71
CA LEU A 32 -13.36 -5.85 -1.93
C LEU A 32 -13.01 -5.75 -3.42
N ALA A 33 -13.80 -6.37 -4.29
CA ALA A 33 -13.59 -6.34 -5.74
C ALA A 33 -13.69 -4.92 -6.31
N ALA A 34 -14.72 -4.17 -5.91
CA ALA A 34 -14.89 -2.77 -6.30
C ALA A 34 -13.73 -1.89 -5.82
N SER A 35 -13.28 -2.06 -4.57
CA SER A 35 -12.14 -1.32 -4.02
C SER A 35 -10.85 -1.64 -4.77
N LEU A 36 -10.57 -2.92 -5.04
CA LEU A 36 -9.39 -3.34 -5.79
C LEU A 36 -9.44 -2.82 -7.23
N PHE A 37 -10.59 -2.90 -7.89
CA PHE A 37 -10.78 -2.34 -9.23
C PHE A 37 -10.51 -0.84 -9.25
N PHE A 38 -11.10 -0.08 -8.32
CA PHE A 38 -10.90 1.36 -8.22
C PHE A 38 -9.42 1.73 -8.06
N TYR A 39 -8.71 0.98 -7.22
CA TYR A 39 -7.30 1.18 -6.93
C TYR A 39 -6.40 0.79 -8.12
N MET A 40 -6.69 -0.34 -8.78
CA MET A 40 -5.95 -0.85 -9.94
C MET A 40 -6.23 -0.06 -11.23
N TYR A 41 -7.35 0.68 -11.29
CA TYR A 41 -7.77 1.44 -12.48
C TYR A 41 -6.67 2.35 -13.03
N TRP A 42 -5.86 2.95 -12.15
CA TRP A 42 -4.84 3.90 -12.59
C TRP A 42 -3.54 3.20 -13.01
N LYS A 43 -3.04 2.29 -12.18
CA LYS A 43 -1.94 1.37 -12.51
C LYS A 43 -2.10 0.07 -11.74
N VAL A 44 -2.20 -1.04 -12.47
CA VAL A 44 -2.38 -2.38 -11.90
C VAL A 44 -1.27 -2.73 -10.90
N CYS A 45 -0.02 -2.34 -11.19
CA CYS A 45 1.13 -2.60 -10.32
C CYS A 45 0.95 -2.05 -8.90
N TYR A 46 0.24 -0.92 -8.72
CA TYR A 46 0.01 -0.35 -7.39
C TYR A 46 -1.05 -1.11 -6.60
N GLY A 47 -2.03 -1.73 -7.28
CA GLY A 47 -2.96 -2.63 -6.61
C GLY A 47 -2.29 -3.90 -6.10
N PHE A 48 -1.34 -4.45 -6.85
CA PHE A 48 -0.51 -5.55 -6.34
C PHE A 48 0.33 -5.14 -5.13
N LEU A 49 0.83 -3.91 -5.10
CA LEU A 49 1.57 -3.40 -3.95
C LEU A 49 0.69 -3.32 -2.70
N LEU A 50 -0.56 -2.86 -2.82
CA LEU A 50 -1.53 -2.85 -1.72
C LEU A 50 -1.86 -4.27 -1.24
N LEU A 51 -2.06 -5.21 -2.16
CA LEU A 51 -2.30 -6.63 -1.82
C LEU A 51 -1.10 -7.26 -1.11
N THR A 52 0.11 -6.98 -1.57
CA THR A 52 1.35 -7.49 -0.95
C THR A 52 1.52 -6.92 0.46
N THR A 53 1.30 -5.61 0.66
CA THR A 53 1.29 -4.99 1.99
C THR A 53 0.28 -5.70 2.91
N ALA A 54 -0.98 -5.83 2.47
CA ALA A 54 -2.02 -6.50 3.25
C ALA A 54 -1.67 -7.97 3.57
N ALA A 55 -1.07 -8.70 2.62
CA ALA A 55 -0.65 -10.08 2.82
C ALA A 55 0.49 -10.20 3.84
N VAL A 56 1.52 -9.34 3.74
CA VAL A 56 2.63 -9.29 4.70
C VAL A 56 2.11 -9.05 6.11
N ASP A 57 1.22 -8.09 6.28
CA ASP A 57 0.70 -7.73 7.60
C ASP A 57 -0.23 -8.80 8.15
N TYR A 58 -1.09 -9.39 7.32
CA TYR A 58 -1.95 -10.49 7.72
C TYR A 58 -1.14 -11.71 8.19
N LEU A 59 -0.11 -12.09 7.43
CA LEU A 59 0.75 -13.21 7.77
C LEU A 59 1.61 -12.92 9.01
N ALA A 60 2.16 -11.71 9.12
CA ALA A 60 2.90 -11.27 10.31
C ALA A 60 2.01 -11.27 11.56
N GLY A 61 0.81 -10.68 11.47
CA GLY A 61 -0.16 -10.65 12.56
C GLY A 61 -0.59 -12.04 13.01
N ARG A 62 -0.94 -12.92 12.05
CA ARG A 62 -1.29 -14.32 12.36
C ARG A 62 -0.13 -15.10 12.96
N GLY A 63 1.10 -14.86 12.49
CA GLY A 63 2.32 -15.45 13.04
C GLY A 63 2.57 -14.99 14.48
N MET A 64 2.36 -13.70 14.76
CA MET A 64 2.49 -13.12 16.10
C MET A 64 1.49 -13.73 17.09
N GLY A 65 0.25 -14.02 16.66
CA GLY A 65 -0.76 -14.65 17.51
C GLY A 65 -0.53 -16.14 17.79
N ARG A 66 0.29 -16.83 16.98
CA ARG A 66 0.54 -18.28 17.11
C ARG A 66 1.78 -18.62 17.93
N THR A 67 2.66 -17.66 18.18
CA THR A 67 3.94 -17.89 18.85
C THR A 67 3.95 -17.34 20.27
N GLY A 68 4.38 -18.14 21.23
CA GLY A 68 4.63 -17.68 22.61
C GLY A 68 5.96 -16.95 22.78
N SER A 69 6.85 -16.99 21.79
CA SER A 69 8.18 -16.38 21.87
C SER A 69 8.13 -14.88 21.56
N VAL A 70 8.51 -14.07 22.55
CA VAL A 70 8.61 -12.60 22.40
C VAL A 70 9.57 -12.20 21.29
N ALA A 71 10.69 -12.94 21.12
CA ALA A 71 11.68 -12.67 20.09
C ALA A 71 11.07 -12.84 18.67
N VAL A 72 10.30 -13.91 18.46
CA VAL A 72 9.64 -14.16 17.17
C VAL A 72 8.57 -13.11 16.89
N ARG A 73 7.77 -12.72 17.89
CA ARG A 73 6.78 -11.64 17.73
C ARG A 73 7.43 -10.34 17.31
N LYS A 74 8.54 -9.97 17.97
CA LYS A 74 9.30 -8.76 17.65
C LYS A 74 9.91 -8.83 16.25
N GLY A 75 10.43 -9.98 15.83
CA GLY A 75 10.95 -10.20 14.49
C GLY A 75 9.89 -10.00 13.40
N LEU A 76 8.70 -10.59 13.59
CA LEU A 76 7.57 -10.45 12.66
C LEU A 76 7.05 -9.00 12.59
N LEU A 77 6.96 -8.31 13.73
CA LEU A 77 6.63 -6.89 13.76
C LEU A 77 7.67 -6.08 12.98
N CYS A 78 8.97 -6.23 13.29
CA CYS A 78 10.03 -5.52 12.58
C CYS A 78 9.99 -5.76 11.07
N PHE A 79 9.73 -7.00 10.64
CA PHE A 79 9.59 -7.34 9.23
C PHE A 79 8.43 -6.59 8.55
N SER A 80 7.25 -6.55 9.18
CA SER A 80 6.10 -5.77 8.68
C SER A 80 6.41 -4.28 8.64
N LEU A 81 6.98 -3.71 9.71
CA LEU A 81 7.33 -2.29 9.79
C LEU A 81 8.33 -1.90 8.70
N ILE A 82 9.40 -2.67 8.52
CA ILE A 82 10.44 -2.42 7.51
C ILE A 82 9.85 -2.51 6.11
N SER A 83 9.01 -3.51 5.84
CA SER A 83 8.37 -3.68 4.53
C SER A 83 7.48 -2.48 4.18
N ASN A 84 6.61 -2.08 5.11
CA ASN A 84 5.68 -0.97 4.92
C ASN A 84 6.37 0.39 4.82
N LEU A 85 7.28 0.69 5.74
CA LEU A 85 8.04 1.94 5.73
C LEU A 85 9.02 1.99 4.55
N GLY A 86 9.61 0.85 4.15
CA GLY A 86 10.48 0.77 2.98
C GLY A 86 9.73 1.10 1.70
N ILE A 87 8.54 0.53 1.51
CA ILE A 87 7.64 0.86 0.39
C ILE A 87 7.27 2.35 0.41
N LEU A 88 6.83 2.87 1.55
CA LEU A 88 6.46 4.29 1.67
C LEU A 88 7.64 5.21 1.38
N PHE A 89 8.81 4.90 1.94
CA PHE A 89 10.04 5.68 1.74
C PHE A 89 10.46 5.66 0.28
N PHE A 90 10.45 4.50 -0.38
CA PHE A 90 10.77 4.37 -1.80
C PHE A 90 9.87 5.29 -2.63
N PHE A 91 8.55 5.14 -2.56
CA PHE A 91 7.65 5.95 -3.40
C PHE A 91 7.69 7.44 -3.08
N LYS A 92 7.90 7.80 -1.81
CA LYS A 92 7.88 9.20 -1.38
C LYS A 92 9.18 9.94 -1.69
N TYR A 93 10.33 9.29 -1.56
CA TYR A 93 11.63 9.96 -1.63
C TYR A 93 12.48 9.55 -2.84
N TYR A 94 12.13 8.50 -3.59
CA TYR A 94 12.93 8.06 -4.74
C TYR A 94 13.19 9.19 -5.74
N ASN A 95 12.15 9.93 -6.13
CA ASN A 95 12.30 11.03 -7.09
C ASN A 95 13.27 12.10 -6.56
N PHE A 96 13.13 12.48 -5.28
CA PHE A 96 14.02 13.45 -4.63
C PHE A 96 15.47 12.96 -4.60
N PHE A 97 15.73 11.74 -4.09
CA PHE A 97 17.08 11.18 -4.04
C PHE A 97 17.69 11.02 -5.43
N SER A 98 16.90 10.60 -6.42
CA SER A 98 17.37 10.45 -7.79
C SER A 98 17.75 11.79 -8.43
N GLN A 99 17.09 12.89 -8.05
CA GLN A 99 17.45 14.24 -8.48
C GLN A 99 18.74 14.70 -7.80
N VAL A 100 18.81 14.60 -6.46
CA VAL A 100 20.02 14.98 -5.70
C VAL A 100 21.26 14.23 -6.18
N LEU A 101 21.14 12.91 -6.43
CA LEU A 101 22.24 12.10 -6.94
C LEU A 101 22.69 12.55 -8.34
N ARG A 102 21.73 12.84 -9.24
CA ARG A 102 22.04 13.34 -10.58
C ARG A 102 22.74 14.69 -10.53
N ASP A 103 22.23 15.64 -9.75
CA ASP A 103 22.81 16.97 -9.62
C ASP A 103 24.23 16.91 -9.03
N GLY A 104 24.46 15.99 -8.08
CA GLY A 104 25.79 15.74 -7.51
C GLY A 104 26.77 15.13 -8.52
N LEU A 105 26.34 14.13 -9.29
CA LEU A 105 27.18 13.47 -10.30
C LEU A 105 27.50 14.40 -11.49
N GLN A 106 26.56 15.25 -11.91
CA GLN A 106 26.80 16.26 -12.94
C GLN A 106 27.88 17.26 -12.52
N ARG A 107 27.90 17.69 -11.25
CA ARG A 107 28.97 18.54 -10.70
C ARG A 107 30.35 17.86 -10.73
N LEU A 108 30.38 16.53 -10.65
CA LEU A 108 31.61 15.73 -10.75
C LEU A 108 31.99 15.35 -12.19
N GLN A 109 31.30 15.90 -13.21
CA GLN A 109 31.48 15.59 -14.63
C GLN A 109 31.30 14.09 -14.98
N VAL A 110 30.66 13.32 -14.09
CA VAL A 110 30.32 11.92 -14.35
C VAL A 110 28.98 11.88 -15.10
N THR A 111 29.04 11.63 -16.41
CA THR A 111 27.85 11.44 -17.24
C THR A 111 27.30 10.03 -17.07
N CYS A 112 26.60 9.77 -15.96
CA CYS A 112 25.76 8.59 -15.87
C CYS A 112 24.42 8.88 -16.56
N PRO A 113 24.03 8.13 -17.60
CA PRO A 113 22.68 8.15 -18.14
C PRO A 113 21.75 7.43 -17.15
N LEU A 114 21.49 8.05 -16.00
CA LEU A 114 20.54 7.53 -15.02
C LEU A 114 19.14 7.70 -15.60
N PRO A 115 18.40 6.61 -15.87
CA PRO A 115 17.05 6.70 -16.40
C PRO A 115 16.19 7.58 -15.48
N VAL A 116 15.49 8.55 -16.06
CA VAL A 116 14.59 9.46 -15.36
C VAL A 116 13.26 8.72 -15.13
N SER A 117 13.30 7.68 -14.31
CA SER A 117 12.09 6.98 -13.88
C SER A 117 11.39 7.83 -12.83
N GLN A 118 10.49 8.72 -13.27
CA GLN A 118 9.61 9.43 -12.34
C GLN A 118 8.51 8.47 -11.88
N PHE A 119 8.65 7.95 -10.66
CA PHE A 119 7.61 7.14 -10.07
C PHE A 119 6.52 8.06 -9.54
N ILE A 120 5.31 7.91 -10.07
CA ILE A 120 4.16 8.65 -9.54
C ILE A 120 3.70 7.95 -8.27
N LEU A 121 3.45 8.73 -7.21
CA LEU A 121 3.01 8.17 -5.95
C LEU A 121 1.63 7.53 -6.09
N PRO A 122 1.42 6.31 -5.56
CA PRO A 122 0.09 5.72 -5.47
C PRO A 122 -0.81 6.58 -4.58
N VAL A 123 -2.04 6.79 -5.02
CA VAL A 123 -3.02 7.56 -4.24
C VAL A 123 -3.28 6.86 -2.92
N GLY A 124 -3.10 7.58 -1.82
CA GLY A 124 -3.38 7.04 -0.48
C GLY A 124 -2.29 6.14 0.11
N ILE A 125 -1.08 6.05 -0.48
CA ILE A 125 0.04 5.25 0.05
C ILE A 125 0.33 5.49 1.52
N SER A 126 0.47 6.75 1.91
CA SER A 126 0.68 7.11 3.31
C SER A 126 -0.46 6.60 4.21
N PHE A 127 -1.71 6.76 3.77
CA PHE A 127 -2.88 6.43 4.58
C PHE A 127 -2.97 4.93 4.87
N TYR A 128 -2.97 4.07 3.84
CA TYR A 128 -3.06 2.63 4.09
C TYR A 128 -1.79 2.09 4.75
N THR A 129 -0.62 2.68 4.49
CA THR A 129 0.61 2.29 5.21
C THR A 129 0.47 2.56 6.71
N PHE A 130 0.02 3.75 7.13
CA PHE A 130 -0.17 4.01 8.56
C PHE A 130 -1.26 3.14 9.18
N GLN A 131 -2.36 2.88 8.46
CA GLN A 131 -3.41 1.96 8.92
C GLN A 131 -2.87 0.54 9.11
N SER A 132 -2.03 0.06 8.19
CA SER A 132 -1.37 -1.24 8.25
C SER A 132 -0.41 -1.33 9.44
N LEU A 133 0.39 -0.29 9.67
CA LEU A 133 1.31 -0.21 10.81
C LEU A 133 0.55 -0.23 12.14
N SER A 134 -0.55 0.53 12.24
CA SER A 134 -1.42 0.51 13.42
C SER A 134 -1.92 -0.90 13.70
N TYR A 135 -2.43 -1.60 12.69
CA TYR A 135 -2.89 -2.98 12.83
C TYR A 135 -1.80 -3.92 13.37
N THR A 136 -0.59 -3.93 12.79
CA THR A 136 0.45 -4.86 13.23
C THR A 136 1.02 -4.51 14.60
N ILE A 137 1.07 -3.24 14.96
CA ILE A 137 1.44 -2.78 16.32
C ILE A 137 0.39 -3.20 17.34
N ASP A 138 -0.90 -3.08 17.02
CA ASP A 138 -1.99 -3.47 17.93
C ASP A 138 -2.00 -4.98 18.19
N VAL A 139 -1.78 -5.80 17.15
CA VAL A 139 -1.62 -7.26 17.28
C VAL A 139 -0.38 -7.61 18.12
N TYR A 140 0.73 -6.91 17.92
CA TYR A 140 1.93 -7.11 18.75
C TYR A 140 1.67 -6.76 20.22
N ARG A 141 0.86 -5.72 20.49
CA ARG A 141 0.47 -5.32 21.86
C ARG A 141 -0.61 -6.22 22.46
N GLY A 142 -1.28 -7.04 21.65
CA GLY A 142 -2.41 -7.86 22.08
C GLY A 142 -3.68 -7.05 22.35
N LEU A 143 -3.85 -5.91 21.66
CA LEU A 143 -5.07 -5.11 21.72
C LEU A 143 -6.19 -5.68 20.84
N ILE A 144 -5.82 -6.47 19.84
CA ILE A 144 -6.69 -7.17 18.87
C ILE A 144 -6.06 -8.55 18.63
#